data_AF-A0A811Z0C6-F1
#
_entry.id   AF-A0A811Z0C6-F1
#
_cell.length_a   1.000
_cell.length_b   1.000
_cell.length_c   1.000
_cell.angle_alpha   90.00
_cell.angle_beta   90.00
_cell.angle_gamma   90.00
#
_symmetry.space_group_name_H-M   'P 1'
#
loop_
_entity.id
_entity.type
_entity.pdbx_description
1 polymer ?
#
loop_
_entity_poly.entity_id
_entity_poly.type
_entity_poly.pdbx_seq_one_letter_code
_entity_poly.pdbx_strand_id
1 'polypeptide(L)' 'MAYCGQGQKVQKVMIQVWLYEQVNMRIEGCVIGFDEYMNLVLDDTEEVHSKTKSKKQLG' A
#
# COMPACT_ATOMS: atom_id res chain seq x y z
N MET A 1 13.69 -16.07 32.83
CA MET A 1 13.85 -16.45 31.40
C MET A 1 13.52 -15.23 30.56
N ALA A 2 14.52 -14.59 29.96
CA ALA A 2 14.33 -13.43 29.11
C ALA A 2 14.21 -13.91 27.66
N TYR A 3 13.04 -13.76 27.05
CA TYR A 3 12.91 -13.87 25.61
C TYR A 3 13.38 -12.54 25.01
N CYS A 4 14.67 -12.46 24.68
CA CYS A 4 15.17 -11.39 23.82
C CYS A 4 14.75 -11.71 22.39
N GLY A 5 13.50 -11.35 22.05
CA GLY A 5 13.04 -11.39 20.66
C GLY A 5 13.77 -10.32 19.88
N GLN A 6 14.76 -10.72 19.09
CA GLN A 6 15.32 -9.86 18.05
C GLN A 6 14.17 -9.50 17.11
N GLY A 7 13.64 -8.28 17.23
CA GLY A 7 12.56 -7.77 16.39
C GLY A 7 12.96 -7.90 14.93
N GLN A 8 12.28 -8.79 14.20
CA GLN A 8 12.44 -8.87 12.75
C GLN A 8 12.05 -7.52 12.16
N LYS A 9 12.99 -6.89 11.44
CA LYS A 9 12.76 -5.65 10.72
C LYS A 9 11.80 -5.95 9.57
N VAL A 10 10.50 -5.80 9.80
CA VAL A 10 9.47 -5.90 8.75
C VAL A 10 9.76 -4.82 7.72
N GLN A 11 10.08 -5.23 6.50
CA GLN A 11 10.36 -4.30 5.42
C GLN A 11 9.01 -3.86 4.83
N LYS A 12 8.53 -2.68 5.28
CA LYS A 12 7.37 -2.04 4.67
C LYS A 12 7.73 -1.65 3.23
N VAL A 13 7.08 -2.29 2.26
CA VAL A 13 7.25 -1.97 0.84
C VAL A 13 6.08 -1.10 0.40
N MET A 14 6.38 0.17 0.10
CA MET A 14 5.43 1.08 -0.52
C MET A 14 5.29 0.74 -2.00
N ILE A 15 4.06 0.52 -2.47
CA ILE A 15 3.75 0.25 -3.86
C ILE A 15 2.81 1.30 -4.44
N GLN A 16 2.77 1.40 -5.76
CA GLN A 16 1.79 2.20 -6.50
C GLN A 16 1.02 1.28 -7.45
N VAL A 17 -0.29 1.16 -7.23
CA VAL A 17 -1.21 0.35 -8.03
C VAL A 17 -1.87 1.23 -9.09
N TRP A 18 -1.80 0.78 -10.35
CA TRP A 18 -2.41 1.47 -11.48
C TRP A 18 -3.77 0.85 -11.76
N LEU A 19 -4.81 1.70 -11.84
CA LEU A 19 -6.16 1.25 -12.09
C LEU A 19 -6.39 1.09 -13.60
N TYR A 20 -7.01 -0.02 -13.99
CA TYR A 20 -7.27 -0.33 -15.39
C TYR A 20 -8.28 0.66 -16.02
N GLU A 21 -9.40 0.91 -15.35
CA GLU A 21 -10.45 1.80 -15.86
C GLU A 21 -10.14 3.29 -15.59
N GLN A 22 -9.56 3.60 -14.42
CA GLN A 22 -9.29 4.97 -14.00
C GLN A 22 -7.80 5.32 -14.12
N VAL A 23 -7.30 5.47 -15.35
CA VAL A 23 -5.89 5.75 -15.65
C VAL A 23 -5.30 7.02 -15.00
N ASN A 24 -6.16 7.96 -14.59
CA ASN A 24 -5.74 9.19 -13.93
C ASN A 24 -5.57 9.03 -12.42
N MET A 25 -6.09 7.95 -11.84
CA MET A 25 -6.03 7.66 -10.42
C MET A 25 -5.06 6.50 -10.19
N ARG A 26 -4.27 6.62 -9.13
CA ARG A 26 -3.35 5.59 -8.66
C ARG A 26 -3.53 5.43 -7.16
N ILE A 27 -3.36 4.21 -6.67
CA ILE A 27 -3.41 3.93 -5.23
C ILE A 27 -1.99 3.69 -4.75
N GLU A 28 -1.54 4.48 -3.79
CA GLU A 28 -0.26 4.27 -3.10
C GLU A 28 -0.52 3.68 -1.72
N GLY A 29 0.27 2.72 -1.28
CA GLY A 29 0.10 2.12 0.05
C GLY A 29 1.17 1.08 0.36
N CYS A 30 1.26 0.69 1.62
CA CYS A 30 2.18 -0.36 2.07
C CYS A 30 1.48 -1.71 2.02
N VAL A 31 2.05 -2.71 1.34
CA VAL A 31 1.42 -4.04 1.27
C VAL A 31 1.50 -4.74 2.63
N ILE A 32 0.35 -5.15 3.16
CA ILE A 32 0.22 -6.00 4.37
C ILE A 32 -0.07 -7.45 3.98
N GLY A 33 -0.76 -7.67 2.86
CA GLY A 33 -1.11 -9.01 2.39
C GLY A 33 -1.55 -9.03 0.92
N PHE A 34 -1.45 -10.21 0.32
CA PHE A 34 -1.95 -10.53 -1.02
C PHE A 34 -2.48 -11.98 -1.04
N ASP A 35 -3.36 -12.30 -1.99
CA ASP A 35 -3.90 -13.65 -2.18
C ASP A 35 -3.63 -14.19 -3.60
N GLU A 36 -4.08 -15.41 -3.88
CA GLU A 36 -3.96 -16.07 -5.19
C GLU A 36 -4.70 -15.37 -6.33
N TYR A 37 -5.61 -14.45 -6.00
CA TYR A 37 -6.37 -13.64 -6.94
C TYR A 37 -5.80 -12.23 -7.11
N MET A 38 -4.68 -11.92 -6.46
CA MET A 38 -4.04 -10.60 -6.43
C MET A 38 -4.91 -9.52 -5.76
N ASN A 39 -5.84 -9.89 -4.88
CA ASN A 39 -6.44 -8.92 -3.97
C ASN A 39 -5.33 -8.41 -3.04
N LEU A 40 -5.24 -7.10 -2.88
CA LEU A 40 -4.19 -6.45 -2.08
C LEU A 40 -4.78 -5.84 -0.82
N VAL A 41 -4.14 -6.11 0.31
CA VAL A 41 -4.41 -5.41 1.58
C VAL A 41 -3.30 -4.39 1.79
N LEU A 42 -3.67 -3.12 1.84
CA LEU A 42 -2.74 -2.00 1.95
C LEU A 42 -2.92 -1.25 3.28
N ASP A 43 -1.81 -0.90 3.92
CA ASP A 43 -1.70 0.05 5.04
C ASP A 43 -1.41 1.45 4.51
N ASP A 44 -1.73 2.49 5.30
CA ASP A 44 -1.37 3.89 4.99
C ASP A 44 -1.70 4.30 3.55
N THR A 45 -2.91 3.97 3.09
CA THR A 45 -3.28 4.07 1.67
C THR A 45 -3.66 5.50 1.26
N GLU A 46 -3.23 5.94 0.08
CA GLU A 46 -3.58 7.23 -0.53
C GLU A 46 -4.04 7.06 -1.98
N GLU A 47 -5.09 7.78 -2.37
CA GLU A 47 -5.44 8.01 -3.78
C GLU A 47 -4.63 9.19 -4.32
N VAL A 48 -3.88 8.94 -5.39
CA VAL A 48 -3.11 9.94 -6.10
C VAL A 48 -3.73 10.19 -7.47
N HIS A 49 -4.16 11.44 -7.70
CA HIS A 49 -4.64 11.85 -9.00
C HIS A 49 -3.49 12.45 -9.83
N SER A 50 -3.16 11.81 -10.94
CA SER A 50 -2.01 12.17 -11.79
C SER A 50 -2.13 13.56 -12.41
N LYS A 51 -3.35 14.03 -12.70
CA LYS A 51 -3.60 15.33 -13.36
C LYS A 51 -3.57 16.50 -12.39
N THR A 52 -4.26 16.37 -11.27
CA THR A 52 -4.38 17.42 -10.25
C THR A 52 -3.25 17.39 -9.23
N LYS A 53 -2.46 16.30 -9.21
CA LYS A 53 -1.47 15.99 -8.16
C LYS A 53 -2.06 15.98 -6.75
N SER A 54 -3.39 15.84 -6.65
CA SER A 54 -4.06 15.76 -5.36
C SER A 54 -3.87 14.37 -4.78
N LYS A 55 -3.51 14.35 -3.49
CA LYS A 55 -3.45 13.15 -2.67
C LYS A 55 -4.62 13.16 -1.69
N LYS A 56 -5.29 12.04 -1.56
CA LYS A 56 -6.37 11.85 -0.60
C LYS A 56 -6.10 10.57 0.18
N GLN A 57 -5.94 10.68 1.49
CA GLN A 57 -5.76 9.52 2.34
C GLN A 57 -7.06 8.70 2.36
N LEU A 58 -6.92 7.39 2.18
CA LEU A 58 -7.99 6.42 2.34
C LEU A 58 -7.83 5.77 3.72
N GLY A 59 -8.87 5.91 4.54
CA GLY A 59 -8.94 5.42 5.92
C GLY A 59 -10.31 4.87 6.22
#